data_AF-A0A2I2UYG1-F1
#
_entry.id   AF-A0A2I2UYG1-F1
#
_cell.length_a   1.000
_cell.length_b   1.000
_cell.length_c   1.000
_cell.angle_alpha   90.00
_cell.angle_beta   90.00
_cell.angle_gamma   90.00
#
_symmetry.space_group_name_H-M   'P 1'
#
loop_
_entity.id
_entity.type
_entity.pdbx_description
1 polymer ?
#
loop_
_entity_poly.entity_id
_entity_poly.type
_entity_poly.pdbx_seq_one_letter_code
_entity_poly.pdbx_strand_id
1 'polypeptide(L)'
;MRVVMPRTLLLLLSGALAVTQTWAGSHSLRYFHTAMSRPGLGEPRFIAVGYVDDTQFVRFDTDAPNPRMEPRAPWMEQVGPEYWDRETRIAKVHAEIARPNLQTALRYYNQSESEPSSQPSIPILGIIVAVVVLVVIVVVGAVIWRKKFSAEKGPSYSHAARNDSIQGSDSSLMAPKV
;
A
#
# COMPACT_ATOMS: atom_id res chain seq x y z
N MET A 1 -36.66 -65.70 2.61
CA MET A 1 -35.81 -65.40 1.45
C MET A 1 -34.81 -64.32 1.85
N ARG A 2 -33.50 -64.60 1.81
CA ARG A 2 -32.44 -63.62 2.12
C ARG A 2 -31.97 -63.01 0.79
N VAL A 3 -32.21 -61.72 0.58
CA VAL A 3 -31.64 -60.99 -0.57
C VAL A 3 -30.16 -60.74 -0.25
N VAL A 4 -29.26 -61.46 -0.92
CA VAL A 4 -27.82 -61.22 -0.81
C VAL A 4 -27.46 -60.24 -1.91
N MET A 5 -27.22 -58.98 -1.53
CA MET A 5 -26.78 -57.97 -2.48
C MET A 5 -25.38 -58.34 -3.00
N PRO A 6 -25.15 -58.43 -4.33
CA PRO A 6 -23.84 -58.74 -4.88
C PRO A 6 -22.80 -57.72 -4.40
N ARG A 7 -21.63 -58.17 -3.94
CA ARG A 7 -20.55 -57.31 -3.42
C ARG A 7 -20.21 -56.16 -4.37
N THR A 8 -20.26 -56.39 -5.66
CA THR A 8 -20.04 -55.39 -6.71
C THR A 8 -21.05 -54.25 -6.65
N LEU A 9 -22.33 -54.56 -6.43
CA LEU A 9 -23.39 -53.56 -6.31
C LEU A 9 -23.20 -52.73 -5.02
N LEU A 10 -22.79 -53.38 -3.93
CA LEU A 10 -22.49 -52.72 -2.67
C LEU A 10 -21.28 -51.78 -2.79
N LEU A 11 -20.24 -52.18 -3.53
CA LEU A 11 -19.07 -51.35 -3.80
C LEU A 11 -19.39 -50.18 -4.74
N LEU A 12 -20.23 -50.37 -5.75
CA LEU A 12 -20.69 -49.30 -6.63
C LEU A 12 -21.53 -48.26 -5.88
N LEU A 13 -22.46 -48.72 -5.04
CA LEU A 13 -23.25 -47.85 -4.17
C LEU A 13 -22.38 -47.14 -3.14
N SER A 14 -21.42 -47.85 -2.54
CA SER A 14 -20.49 -47.26 -1.57
C SER A 14 -19.53 -46.27 -2.23
N GLY A 15 -19.09 -46.51 -3.47
CA GLY A 15 -18.30 -45.58 -4.26
C GLY A 15 -19.09 -44.34 -4.66
N ALA A 16 -20.34 -44.50 -5.12
CA ALA A 16 -21.24 -43.39 -5.41
C ALA A 16 -21.55 -42.56 -4.16
N LEU A 17 -21.79 -43.21 -3.02
CA LEU A 17 -22.05 -42.54 -1.74
C LEU A 17 -20.81 -41.79 -1.22
N ALA A 18 -19.63 -42.41 -1.31
CA ALA A 18 -18.37 -41.75 -0.96
C ALA A 18 -18.11 -40.52 -1.83
N VAL A 19 -18.39 -40.59 -3.14
CA VAL A 19 -18.30 -39.44 -4.06
C VAL A 19 -19.27 -38.33 -3.68
N THR A 20 -20.47 -38.65 -3.16
CA THR A 20 -21.40 -37.61 -2.67
C THR A 20 -21.01 -37.01 -1.32
N GLN A 21 -20.35 -37.78 -0.45
CA GLN A 21 -19.94 -37.32 0.89
C GLN A 21 -18.75 -36.34 0.87
N THR A 22 -18.00 -36.26 -0.22
CA THR A 22 -16.85 -35.34 -0.34
C THR A 22 -17.21 -33.92 -0.77
N TRP A 23 -18.49 -33.60 -0.95
CA TRP A 23 -18.95 -32.27 -1.42
C TRP A 23 -19.38 -31.29 -0.32
N ALA A 24 -19.36 -31.69 0.95
CA ALA A 24 -19.73 -30.80 2.03
C ALA A 24 -18.51 -29.99 2.51
N GLY A 25 -17.99 -29.11 1.65
CA GLY A 25 -17.03 -28.08 2.01
C GLY A 25 -17.69 -26.94 2.80
N SER A 26 -16.88 -26.06 3.40
CA SER A 26 -17.38 -24.79 3.94
C SER A 26 -17.63 -23.83 2.78
N HIS A 27 -18.77 -23.13 2.81
CA HIS A 27 -19.14 -22.13 1.81
C HIS A 27 -19.13 -20.72 2.43
N SER A 28 -18.82 -19.70 1.62
CA SER A 28 -18.77 -18.29 2.04
C SER A 28 -19.62 -17.40 1.14
N LEU A 29 -20.35 -16.47 1.76
CA LEU A 29 -21.08 -15.40 1.09
C LEU A 29 -20.49 -14.06 1.52
N ARG A 30 -20.11 -13.20 0.56
CA ARG A 30 -19.53 -11.88 0.83
C ARG A 30 -20.17 -10.82 -0.04
N TYR A 31 -20.46 -9.67 0.56
CA TYR A 31 -20.88 -8.46 -0.13
C TYR A 31 -19.87 -7.34 0.12
N PHE A 32 -19.49 -6.64 -0.95
CA PHE A 32 -18.63 -5.47 -0.89
C PHE A 32 -19.43 -4.27 -1.40
N HIS A 33 -19.63 -3.28 -0.52
CA HIS A 33 -20.26 -2.00 -0.86
C HIS A 33 -19.19 -0.93 -0.89
N THR A 34 -19.10 -0.21 -2.00
CA THR A 34 -18.09 0.82 -2.21
C THR A 34 -18.76 2.09 -2.70
N ALA A 35 -18.52 3.18 -2.00
CA ALA A 35 -18.99 4.51 -2.38
C ALA A 35 -17.78 5.42 -2.60
N MET A 36 -17.73 6.09 -3.75
CA MET A 36 -16.62 6.97 -4.14
C MET A 36 -17.15 8.38 -4.37
N SER A 37 -16.68 9.35 -3.58
CA SER A 37 -16.97 10.76 -3.81
C SER A 37 -16.42 11.19 -5.18
N ARG A 38 -17.18 12.02 -5.90
CA ARG A 38 -16.78 12.53 -7.21
C ARG A 38 -16.88 14.06 -7.21
N PRO A 39 -15.79 14.78 -6.88
CA PRO A 39 -15.78 16.23 -6.89
C PRO A 39 -16.20 16.78 -8.26
N GLY A 40 -17.12 17.75 -8.27
CA GLY A 40 -17.60 18.42 -9.49
C GLY A 40 -18.65 17.66 -10.32
N LEU A 41 -18.97 16.41 -10.00
CA LEU A 41 -19.91 15.58 -10.77
C LEU A 41 -21.15 15.12 -9.97
N GLY A 42 -21.36 15.71 -8.78
CA GLY A 42 -22.57 15.54 -7.99
C GLY A 42 -22.56 14.30 -7.10
N GLU A 43 -23.43 13.33 -7.39
CA GLU A 43 -23.64 12.14 -6.54
C GLU A 43 -22.41 11.23 -6.51
N PRO A 44 -22.09 10.62 -5.35
CA PRO A 44 -21.07 9.58 -5.27
C PRO A 44 -21.42 8.38 -6.15
N ARG A 45 -20.39 7.77 -6.76
CA ARG A 45 -20.57 6.47 -7.41
C ARG A 45 -20.69 5.40 -6.36
N PHE A 46 -21.75 4.60 -6.42
CA PHE A 46 -21.95 3.45 -5.56
C PHE A 46 -21.91 2.15 -6.35
N ILE A 47 -21.17 1.17 -5.83
CA ILE A 47 -21.03 -0.17 -6.40
C ILE A 47 -21.29 -1.19 -5.28
N ALA A 48 -22.14 -2.17 -5.56
CA ALA A 48 -22.30 -3.35 -4.71
C ALA A 48 -21.95 -4.62 -5.49
N VAL A 49 -21.17 -5.50 -4.88
CA VAL A 49 -20.74 -6.77 -5.49
C VAL A 49 -20.92 -7.92 -4.51
N GLY A 50 -21.53 -9.01 -4.97
CA GLY A 50 -21.74 -10.23 -4.18
C GLY A 50 -20.93 -11.41 -4.71
N TYR A 51 -20.34 -12.19 -3.79
CA TYR A 51 -19.57 -13.40 -4.05
C TYR A 51 -20.12 -14.59 -3.27
N VAL A 52 -20.24 -15.74 -3.93
CA VAL A 52 -20.40 -17.07 -3.31
C VAL A 52 -19.14 -17.86 -3.64
N ASP A 53 -18.39 -18.31 -2.63
CA ASP A 53 -17.17 -19.12 -2.79
C ASP A 53 -16.18 -18.56 -3.82
N ASP A 54 -15.86 -17.26 -3.69
CA ASP A 54 -14.99 -16.50 -4.60
C ASP A 54 -15.55 -16.28 -6.02
N THR A 55 -16.74 -16.78 -6.32
CA THR A 55 -17.43 -16.54 -7.60
C THR A 55 -18.36 -15.34 -7.47
N GLN A 56 -18.10 -14.29 -8.25
CA GLN A 56 -18.99 -13.13 -8.33
C GLN A 56 -20.32 -13.56 -8.95
N PHE A 57 -21.42 -13.38 -8.22
CA PHE A 57 -22.75 -13.79 -8.69
C PHE A 57 -23.69 -12.62 -8.94
N VAL A 58 -23.44 -11.45 -8.33
CA VAL A 58 -24.24 -10.24 -8.54
C VAL A 58 -23.38 -8.97 -8.57
N ARG A 59 -23.90 -7.96 -9.28
CA ARG A 59 -23.32 -6.60 -9.30
C ARG A 59 -24.41 -5.54 -9.44
N PHE A 60 -24.26 -4.44 -8.73
CA PHE A 60 -24.95 -3.18 -8.95
C PHE A 60 -23.93 -2.05 -9.14
N ASP A 61 -24.21 -1.12 -10.05
CA ASP A 61 -23.37 0.05 -10.32
C ASP A 61 -24.27 1.26 -10.64
N THR A 62 -24.13 2.36 -9.91
CA THR A 62 -24.92 3.58 -10.16
C THR A 62 -24.57 4.26 -11.48
N ASP A 63 -23.37 4.02 -12.02
CA ASP A 63 -22.95 4.59 -13.30
C ASP A 63 -23.44 3.78 -14.51
N ALA A 64 -24.07 2.62 -14.30
CA ALA A 64 -24.61 1.85 -15.41
C ALA A 64 -25.75 2.63 -16.11
N PRO A 65 -25.94 2.51 -17.45
CA PRO A 65 -27.03 3.19 -18.15
C PRO A 65 -28.42 2.89 -17.59
N ASN A 66 -28.61 1.70 -17.01
CA ASN A 66 -29.80 1.31 -16.28
C ASN A 66 -29.38 0.70 -14.93
N PRO A 67 -29.26 1.51 -13.85
CA PRO A 67 -28.80 1.04 -12.55
C PRO A 67 -29.77 0.03 -11.93
N ARG A 68 -29.41 -1.25 -12.02
CA ARG A 68 -30.11 -2.40 -11.44
C ARG A 68 -29.13 -3.47 -10.98
N MET A 69 -29.60 -4.35 -10.12
CA MET A 69 -28.84 -5.53 -9.73
C MET A 69 -28.82 -6.50 -10.91
N GLU A 70 -27.63 -6.97 -11.28
CA GLU A 70 -27.41 -7.82 -12.45
C GLU A 70 -26.79 -9.15 -12.07
N PRO A 71 -27.21 -10.27 -12.71
CA PRO A 71 -26.55 -11.55 -12.56
C PRO A 71 -25.13 -11.49 -13.14
N ARG A 72 -24.19 -12.14 -12.46
CA ARG A 72 -22.79 -12.29 -12.89
C ARG A 72 -22.34 -13.75 -13.00
N ALA A 73 -23.24 -14.68 -12.71
CA ALA A 73 -23.04 -16.11 -12.91
C ALA A 73 -24.28 -16.75 -13.58
N PRO A 74 -24.11 -17.79 -14.42
CA PRO A 74 -25.21 -18.38 -15.20
C PRO A 74 -26.37 -18.92 -14.34
N TRP A 75 -26.07 -19.43 -13.14
CA TRP A 75 -27.08 -19.95 -12.23
C TRP A 75 -27.98 -18.86 -11.63
N MET A 76 -27.57 -17.59 -11.70
CA MET A 76 -28.41 -16.46 -11.28
C MET A 76 -29.43 -16.06 -12.32
N GLU A 77 -29.23 -16.36 -13.61
CA GLU A 77 -30.17 -15.97 -14.68
C GLU A 77 -31.55 -16.63 -14.52
N GLN A 78 -31.63 -17.74 -13.78
CA GLN A 78 -32.86 -18.48 -13.49
C GLN A 78 -33.69 -17.86 -12.37
N VAL A 79 -33.14 -16.87 -11.65
CA VAL A 79 -33.81 -16.22 -10.52
C VAL A 79 -34.86 -15.24 -11.04
N GLY A 80 -36.08 -15.30 -10.46
CA GLY A 80 -37.23 -14.52 -10.91
C GLY A 80 -37.09 -12.99 -10.73
N PRO A 81 -37.91 -12.20 -11.45
CA PRO A 81 -37.82 -10.74 -11.48
C PRO A 81 -38.07 -10.08 -10.11
N GLU A 82 -38.91 -10.67 -9.26
CA GLU A 82 -39.21 -10.12 -7.92
C GLU A 82 -37.95 -10.00 -7.04
N TYR A 83 -37.03 -10.96 -7.14
CA TYR A 83 -35.74 -10.92 -6.45
C TYR A 83 -34.90 -9.76 -6.97
N TRP A 84 -34.78 -9.62 -8.29
CA TRP A 84 -33.98 -8.56 -8.91
C TRP A 84 -34.52 -7.17 -8.59
N ASP A 85 -35.83 -6.98 -8.58
CA ASP A 85 -36.47 -5.72 -8.21
C ASP A 85 -36.22 -5.37 -6.74
N ARG A 86 -36.29 -6.38 -5.85
CA ARG A 86 -35.99 -6.22 -4.43
C ARG A 86 -34.53 -5.86 -4.20
N GLU A 87 -33.59 -6.61 -4.75
CA GLU A 87 -32.15 -6.37 -4.58
C GLU A 87 -31.73 -5.04 -5.20
N THR A 88 -32.32 -4.67 -6.35
CA THR A 88 -32.12 -3.34 -6.95
C THR A 88 -32.57 -2.23 -6.01
N ARG A 89 -33.73 -2.37 -5.37
CA ARG A 89 -34.23 -1.39 -4.41
C ARG A 89 -33.32 -1.26 -3.20
N ILE A 90 -32.84 -2.38 -2.65
CA ILE A 90 -31.90 -2.40 -1.52
C ILE A 90 -30.59 -1.70 -1.90
N ALA A 91 -30.04 -2.01 -3.08
CA ALA A 91 -28.82 -1.38 -3.56
C ALA A 91 -28.98 0.13 -3.74
N LYS A 92 -30.13 0.59 -4.25
CA LYS A 92 -30.47 2.02 -4.34
C LYS A 92 -30.55 2.69 -2.97
N VAL A 93 -31.16 2.05 -1.97
CA VAL A 93 -31.18 2.56 -0.59
C VAL A 93 -29.76 2.71 -0.02
N HIS A 94 -28.88 1.72 -0.26
CA HIS A 94 -27.49 1.84 0.18
C HIS A 94 -26.71 2.95 -0.54
N ALA A 95 -26.99 3.18 -1.83
CA ALA A 95 -26.40 4.30 -2.58
C ALA A 95 -26.82 5.65 -1.97
N GLU A 96 -28.11 5.82 -1.65
CA GLU A 96 -28.62 7.04 -1.01
C GLU A 96 -28.01 7.27 0.38
N ILE A 97 -27.87 6.22 1.20
CA ILE A 97 -27.25 6.29 2.53
C ILE A 97 -25.74 6.59 2.43
N ALA A 98 -25.08 6.16 1.36
CA ALA A 98 -23.65 6.38 1.18
C ALA A 98 -23.30 7.87 1.08
N ARG A 99 -24.18 8.69 0.50
CA ARG A 99 -23.95 10.13 0.34
C ARG A 99 -23.74 10.88 1.66
N PRO A 100 -24.70 10.89 2.63
CA PRO A 100 -24.49 11.57 3.90
C PRO A 100 -23.35 10.95 4.71
N ASN A 101 -23.11 9.64 4.59
CA ASN A 101 -21.99 8.98 5.26
C ASN A 101 -20.64 9.48 4.74
N LEU A 102 -20.51 9.64 3.42
CA LEU A 102 -19.29 10.20 2.81
C LEU A 102 -19.08 11.66 3.23
N GLN A 103 -20.12 12.50 3.18
CA GLN A 103 -20.03 13.89 3.66
C GLN A 103 -19.61 13.97 5.13
N THR A 104 -20.17 13.08 5.96
CA THR A 104 -19.85 12.97 7.37
C THR A 104 -18.40 12.57 7.57
N ALA A 105 -17.92 11.55 6.85
CA ALA A 105 -16.53 11.12 6.89
C ALA A 105 -15.57 12.25 6.47
N LEU A 106 -15.84 12.92 5.34
CA LEU A 106 -15.04 14.06 4.87
C LEU A 106 -14.93 15.15 5.95
N ARG A 107 -16.05 15.50 6.59
CA ARG A 107 -16.08 16.49 7.68
C ARG A 107 -15.26 16.05 8.89
N TYR A 108 -15.39 14.79 9.33
CA TYR A 108 -14.64 14.27 10.48
C TYR A 108 -13.12 14.38 10.29
N TYR A 109 -12.65 14.21 9.06
CA TYR A 109 -11.22 14.30 8.73
C TYR A 109 -10.80 15.69 8.22
N ASN A 110 -11.66 16.71 8.32
CA ASN A 110 -11.43 18.07 7.80
C ASN A 110 -10.98 18.07 6.32
N GLN A 111 -11.49 17.14 5.52
CA GLN A 111 -11.21 17.05 4.09
C GLN A 111 -12.15 18.00 3.34
N SER A 112 -11.58 18.89 2.52
CA SER A 112 -12.35 19.70 1.58
C SER A 112 -12.82 18.82 0.41
N GLU A 113 -13.94 19.18 -0.21
CA GLU A 113 -14.31 18.67 -1.53
C GLU A 113 -13.22 19.15 -2.51
N SER A 114 -12.17 18.36 -2.66
CA SER A 114 -11.03 18.72 -3.49
C SER A 114 -11.47 18.67 -4.94
N GLU A 115 -11.69 19.82 -5.55
CA GLU A 115 -11.44 19.92 -6.99
C GLU A 115 -10.02 19.42 -7.25
N PRO A 116 -9.77 18.64 -8.32
CA PRO A 116 -8.41 18.42 -8.76
C PRO A 116 -7.88 19.79 -9.20
N SER A 117 -7.28 20.52 -8.26
CA SER A 117 -6.52 21.69 -8.59
C SER A 117 -5.51 21.24 -9.63
N SER A 118 -5.66 21.76 -10.85
CA SER A 118 -4.59 21.77 -11.84
C SER A 118 -3.51 22.69 -11.28
N GLN A 119 -2.86 22.27 -10.21
CA GLN A 119 -1.71 22.91 -9.66
C GLN A 119 -0.57 22.47 -10.59
N PRO A 120 -0.02 23.36 -11.44
CA PRO A 120 1.16 22.99 -12.18
C PRO A 120 2.22 22.68 -11.11
N SER A 121 2.73 21.46 -11.13
CA SER A 121 3.72 20.92 -10.20
C SER A 121 5.10 21.58 -10.41
N ILE A 122 5.13 22.90 -10.31
CA ILE A 122 6.29 23.76 -10.47
C ILE A 122 7.17 23.80 -9.20
N PRO A 123 6.66 23.72 -7.94
CA PRO A 123 7.57 23.82 -6.80
C PRO A 123 8.40 22.55 -6.56
N ILE A 124 7.86 21.34 -6.85
CA ILE A 124 8.58 20.08 -6.58
C ILE A 124 9.74 19.89 -7.56
N LEU A 125 9.55 20.19 -8.86
CA LEU A 125 10.63 20.11 -9.84
C LEU A 125 11.73 21.14 -9.56
N GLY A 126 11.36 22.36 -9.12
CA GLY A 126 12.31 23.40 -8.72
C GLY A 126 13.19 22.97 -7.55
N ILE A 127 12.61 22.31 -6.54
CA ILE A 127 13.36 21.76 -5.41
C ILE A 127 14.32 20.65 -5.88
N ILE A 128 13.86 19.74 -6.75
CA ILE A 128 14.71 18.65 -7.27
C ILE A 128 15.91 19.21 -8.04
N VAL A 129 15.69 20.19 -8.93
CA VAL A 129 16.77 20.83 -9.70
C VAL A 129 17.74 21.56 -8.77
N ALA A 130 17.24 22.29 -7.77
CA ALA A 130 18.08 22.98 -6.80
C ALA A 130 18.95 22.00 -5.99
N VAL A 131 18.39 20.87 -5.55
CA VAL A 131 19.13 19.83 -4.82
C VAL A 131 20.21 19.21 -5.71
N VAL A 132 19.92 18.90 -6.97
CA VAL A 132 20.91 18.35 -7.92
C VAL A 132 22.07 19.32 -8.13
N VAL A 133 21.79 20.61 -8.33
CA VAL A 133 22.83 21.64 -8.48
C VAL A 133 23.70 21.73 -7.22
N LEU A 134 23.09 21.69 -6.02
CA LEU A 134 23.80 21.76 -4.75
C LEU A 134 24.74 20.56 -4.55
N VAL A 135 24.29 19.34 -4.88
CA VAL A 135 25.13 18.13 -4.84
C VAL A 135 26.30 18.24 -5.81
N VAL A 136 26.10 18.73 -7.04
CA VAL A 136 27.17 18.93 -8.01
C VAL A 136 28.22 19.91 -7.49
N ILE A 137 27.81 21.03 -6.90
CA ILE A 137 28.73 22.02 -6.30
C ILE A 137 29.56 21.38 -5.18
N VAL A 138 28.95 20.60 -4.30
CA VAL A 138 29.66 19.90 -3.21
C VAL A 138 30.67 18.90 -3.77
N VAL A 139 30.31 18.11 -4.78
CA VAL A 139 31.21 17.14 -5.42
C VAL A 139 32.38 17.84 -6.09
N VAL A 140 32.14 18.90 -6.87
CA VAL A 140 33.19 19.69 -7.50
C VAL A 140 34.11 20.32 -6.46
N GLY A 141 33.54 20.89 -5.39
CA GLY A 141 34.29 21.43 -4.26
C GLY A 141 35.17 20.39 -3.59
N ALA A 142 34.65 19.18 -3.32
CA ALA A 142 35.40 18.08 -2.74
C ALA A 142 36.53 17.58 -3.65
N VAL A 143 36.30 17.50 -4.96
CA VAL A 143 37.32 17.11 -5.95
C VAL A 143 38.46 18.13 -6.00
N ILE A 144 38.11 19.43 -6.03
CA ILE A 144 39.10 20.52 -6.00
C ILE A 144 39.88 20.51 -4.68
N TRP A 145 39.19 20.32 -3.55
CA TRP A 145 39.80 20.22 -2.23
C TRP A 145 40.77 19.04 -2.15
N ARG A 146 40.38 17.86 -2.67
CA ARG A 146 41.25 16.68 -2.74
C ARG A 146 42.49 16.94 -3.59
N LYS A 147 42.34 17.65 -4.72
CA LYS A 147 43.47 18.02 -5.58
C LYS A 147 44.40 19.03 -4.90
N LYS A 148 43.87 20.01 -4.17
CA LYS A 148 44.64 21.05 -3.49
C LYS A 148 45.38 20.53 -2.24
N PHE A 149 44.79 19.62 -1.47
CA PHE A 149 45.44 19.02 -0.29
C PHE A 149 46.34 17.81 -0.62
N SER A 150 46.28 17.27 -1.85
CA SER A 150 47.22 16.23 -2.29
C SER A 150 48.54 16.77 -2.84
N ALA A 151 48.63 18.09 -3.09
CA ALA A 151 49.82 18.73 -3.65
C ALA A 151 50.91 19.08 -2.62
N GLU A 152 50.65 18.86 -1.32
CA GLU A 152 51.60 19.14 -0.24
C GLU A 152 52.03 17.84 0.46
N LYS A 153 52.63 16.94 -0.32
CA LYS A 153 53.50 15.89 0.22
C LYS A 153 54.82 15.85 -0.54
N GLY A 154 55.82 16.51 0.05
CA GLY A 154 57.23 16.21 -0.13
C GLY A 154 58.11 17.29 0.50
N PRO A 155 59.37 17.02 0.95
CA PRO A 155 60.04 15.75 1.21
C PRO A 155 60.57 15.61 2.67
N SER A 156 61.03 14.40 2.96
CA SER A 156 61.69 13.93 4.19
C SER A 156 62.84 14.82 4.70
N TYR A 157 62.84 15.13 6.00
CA TYR A 157 64.07 15.32 6.78
C TYR A 157 64.05 14.41 8.01
N SER A 158 65.07 13.56 8.05
CA SER A 158 65.50 12.80 9.21
C SER A 158 65.91 13.73 10.35
N HIS A 159 65.37 13.51 11.54
CA HIS A 159 66.10 13.77 12.78
C HIS A 159 65.73 12.69 13.80
N ALA A 160 66.51 11.62 13.82
CA ALA A 160 66.53 10.71 14.94
C ALA A 160 67.32 11.39 16.07
N ALA A 161 66.63 11.68 17.17
CA ALA A 161 67.27 12.02 18.43
C ALA A 161 67.68 10.72 19.12
N ARG A 162 68.98 10.50 19.35
CA ARG A 162 69.43 9.54 20.37
C ARG A 162 70.89 9.76 20.84
N ASN A 163 70.98 10.35 22.04
CA ASN A 163 71.92 10.05 23.14
C ASN A 163 73.29 10.74 23.24
N ASP A 164 73.63 10.90 24.53
CA ASP A 164 74.92 11.11 25.18
C ASP A 164 75.51 12.53 25.21
N SER A 165 75.35 13.20 26.36
CA SER A 165 76.50 13.48 27.25
C SER A 165 76.09 14.28 28.48
N ILE A 166 76.19 13.64 29.65
CA ILE A 166 76.25 14.27 30.97
C ILE A 166 77.66 14.82 31.17
N GLN A 167 77.78 16.13 31.32
CA GLN A 167 78.90 16.84 31.95
C GLN A 167 78.46 18.31 31.98
N GLY A 168 78.38 19.06 33.07
CA GLY A 168 78.97 18.99 34.40
C GLY A 168 79.12 20.46 34.84
N SER A 169 78.90 20.72 36.12
CA SER A 169 79.30 21.92 36.86
C SER A 169 78.35 23.14 36.87
N ASP A 170 77.61 23.20 37.99
CA ASP A 170 77.79 24.13 39.11
C ASP A 170 77.70 25.65 38.94
N SER A 171 77.24 26.26 40.05
CA SER A 171 77.17 27.69 40.42
C SER A 171 75.82 28.33 40.05
N SER A 172 75.06 28.99 40.93
CA SER A 172 75.38 29.59 42.23
C SER A 172 74.09 30.00 42.96
N LEU A 173 74.02 29.62 44.23
CA LEU A 173 73.62 30.40 45.40
C LEU A 173 72.42 31.38 45.37
N MET A 174 71.58 31.13 46.38
CA MET A 174 70.77 32.04 47.20
C MET A 174 69.44 32.58 46.66
N ALA A 175 68.36 32.04 47.23
CA ALA A 175 67.32 32.84 47.87
C ALA A 175 66.71 32.06 49.05
N PRO A 176 66.49 32.73 50.18
CA PRO A 176 65.14 32.75 50.75
C PRO A 176 64.83 34.20 51.19
N LYS A 177 63.63 34.68 51.49
CA LYS A 177 62.29 34.18 51.85
C LYS A 177 61.44 35.48 51.83
N VAL A 178 60.15 35.56 51.51
CA VAL A 178 58.95 35.04 52.19
C VAL A 178 57.80 35.20 51.20
#